data_AF-A0A1I5JVV9-F1
#
_entry.id   AF-A0A1I5JVV9-F1
#
_cell.length_a   1.000
_cell.length_b   1.000
_cell.length_c   1.000
_cell.angle_alpha   90.00
_cell.angle_beta   90.00
_cell.angle_gamma   90.00
#
_symmetry.space_group_name_H-M   'P 1'
#
loop_
_entity.id
_entity.type
_entity.pdbx_description
1 polymer ?
#
loop_
_entity_poly.entity_id
_entity_poly.type
_entity_poly.pdbx_seq_one_letter_code
_entity_poly.pdbx_strand_id
1 'polypeptide(L)'
;SGLTSITIPSGVTTIGSSAFQNCSGLTSVTIPNSVTNIGSEAFRNCSGLTFITIPNNVTNIGSSAFYDCRGLTSVTIPSSVTSIGSNAFVNCYKLENITLNSNSIVSANRSSNSSLVYIFGKYVNNLIIGNDVTSIGAYAFYNCEFLSSITFSNSVTSIGAYAFGNCKYLSSIILPDNVTSISNYAFRSSTKFYTKHKTWTLFNLWNGKYNNIYEQETSKSLAPPYLSCPSRTQTSFAIEINNMYSEYTYEYNGEEVTSSSIEVKNLYPDYSGTQYVYVKFGEMSYRCESSFFTQSISPSINVTSITASSLSAKGTYTEGNAEIAEITIKLNNKIIEGNNIYVTGLNPNTSYQATYTITIKYGENLQYTRDYTKTYNMKTESLTLTTQQPKVVSLGNVIVAAESNIDDEEKNVGFEWRRTDWTDDFASNTGTANMFEGTMEGYIRNLNTEKLWKFRPYYLADNGTYYYGDWIGVDPTNTSFFEPTVHTYDKIEVNGNTALIKGYALGGSDDVIVQGFKYWKNAGGTSSRVSATDIPSTAKTIEASGTVMEANLPDLDYDSSYSYVAFATTSTGTYYGEIKTFDTGNNPTGINTIKIDNTSTEDVHEIARYNMQGRRIETPEKGINIVKMSDGTTRKIFVK
;
A
#
# COMPACT_ATOMS: atom_id res chain seq x y z
N SER A 1 -30.49 -38.14 -65.21
CA SER A 1 -31.28 -39.32 -65.62
C SER A 1 -32.77 -39.02 -65.41
N GLY A 2 -33.69 -39.86 -65.92
CA GLY A 2 -35.14 -39.72 -65.71
C GLY A 2 -35.73 -40.61 -64.59
N LEU A 3 -34.90 -41.34 -63.84
CA LEU A 3 -35.36 -42.24 -62.78
C LEU A 3 -35.86 -41.43 -61.58
N THR A 4 -37.14 -41.57 -61.23
CA THR A 4 -37.79 -40.83 -60.13
C THR A 4 -37.93 -41.64 -58.84
N SER A 5 -38.07 -42.96 -58.94
CA SER A 5 -38.21 -43.85 -57.78
C SER A 5 -37.67 -45.25 -58.08
N ILE A 6 -37.16 -45.95 -57.06
CA ILE A 6 -36.82 -47.38 -57.17
C ILE A 6 -37.11 -48.17 -55.90
N THR A 7 -37.63 -49.38 -56.08
CA THR A 7 -37.72 -50.41 -55.03
C THR A 7 -36.68 -51.48 -55.30
N ILE A 8 -35.70 -51.63 -54.41
CA ILE A 8 -34.64 -52.62 -54.54
C ILE A 8 -35.21 -54.01 -54.17
N PRO A 9 -35.06 -55.05 -55.00
CA PRO A 9 -35.57 -56.39 -54.71
C PRO A 9 -34.96 -57.03 -53.47
N SER A 10 -35.74 -57.83 -52.74
CA SER A 10 -35.34 -58.49 -51.49
C SER A 10 -34.15 -59.46 -51.60
N GLY A 11 -33.75 -59.88 -52.80
CA GLY A 11 -32.55 -60.70 -53.01
C GLY A 11 -31.23 -59.91 -53.03
N VAL A 12 -31.29 -58.57 -53.08
CA VAL A 12 -30.10 -57.72 -53.18
C VAL A 12 -29.45 -57.58 -51.81
N THR A 13 -28.18 -57.98 -51.71
CA THR A 13 -27.37 -57.86 -50.49
C THR A 13 -26.44 -56.64 -50.49
N THR A 14 -26.10 -56.12 -51.67
CA THR A 14 -25.19 -54.98 -51.83
C THR A 14 -25.72 -54.02 -52.88
N ILE A 15 -25.75 -52.74 -52.55
CA ILE A 15 -25.87 -51.66 -53.54
C ILE A 15 -24.46 -51.34 -54.00
N GLY A 16 -24.15 -51.63 -55.26
CA GLY A 16 -22.80 -51.48 -55.81
C GLY A 16 -22.31 -50.02 -55.83
N SER A 17 -21.00 -49.85 -55.97
CA SER A 17 -20.40 -48.52 -56.13
C SER A 17 -20.99 -47.79 -57.34
N SER A 18 -21.31 -46.51 -57.16
CA SER A 18 -21.93 -45.65 -58.19
C SER A 18 -23.25 -46.14 -58.80
N ALA A 19 -23.96 -47.11 -58.19
CA ALA A 19 -25.13 -47.76 -58.78
C ALA A 19 -26.26 -46.79 -59.24
N PHE A 20 -26.47 -45.70 -58.50
CA PHE A 20 -27.45 -44.65 -58.79
C PHE A 20 -26.80 -43.27 -58.91
N GLN A 21 -25.50 -43.20 -59.22
CA GLN A 21 -24.79 -41.94 -59.36
C GLN A 21 -25.45 -41.03 -60.41
N ASN A 22 -25.58 -39.73 -60.13
CA ASN A 22 -26.20 -38.72 -60.99
C ASN A 22 -27.69 -38.97 -61.32
N CYS A 23 -28.39 -39.77 -60.50
CA CYS A 23 -29.84 -39.88 -60.56
C CYS A 23 -30.52 -38.67 -59.90
N SER A 24 -30.31 -37.48 -60.49
CA SER A 24 -30.76 -36.19 -59.95
C SER A 24 -32.29 -36.08 -59.77
N GLY A 25 -33.07 -36.84 -60.53
CA GLY A 25 -34.53 -36.91 -60.42
C GLY A 25 -35.06 -37.92 -59.38
N LEU A 26 -34.19 -38.74 -58.77
CA LEU A 26 -34.57 -39.80 -57.84
C LEU A 26 -35.03 -39.19 -56.53
N THR A 27 -36.33 -39.27 -56.24
CA THR A 27 -36.94 -38.70 -55.03
C THR A 27 -37.15 -39.73 -53.92
N SER A 28 -37.26 -41.02 -54.26
CA SER A 28 -37.50 -42.09 -53.29
C SER A 28 -36.77 -43.39 -53.62
N VAL A 29 -36.23 -44.03 -52.59
CA VAL A 29 -35.54 -45.32 -52.68
C VAL A 29 -36.03 -46.21 -51.54
N THR A 30 -36.56 -47.39 -51.87
CA THR A 30 -36.89 -48.41 -50.88
C THR A 30 -35.78 -49.45 -50.86
N ILE A 31 -35.02 -49.49 -49.76
CA ILE A 31 -33.93 -50.46 -49.54
C ILE A 31 -34.47 -51.59 -48.63
N PRO A 32 -34.42 -52.87 -49.06
CA PRO A 32 -34.87 -53.98 -48.24
C PRO A 32 -33.86 -54.33 -47.13
N ASN A 33 -34.34 -54.99 -46.07
CA ASN A 33 -33.50 -55.45 -44.95
C ASN A 33 -32.43 -56.49 -45.35
N SER A 34 -32.47 -57.05 -46.56
CA SER A 34 -31.41 -57.95 -47.03
C SER A 34 -30.12 -57.24 -47.40
N VAL A 35 -30.17 -55.91 -47.63
CA VAL A 35 -28.97 -55.12 -47.94
C VAL A 35 -28.12 -54.95 -46.69
N THR A 36 -26.86 -55.35 -46.79
CA THR A 36 -25.85 -55.21 -45.74
C THR A 36 -24.81 -54.15 -46.07
N ASN A 37 -24.66 -53.77 -47.34
CA ASN A 37 -23.62 -52.86 -47.81
C ASN A 37 -24.14 -51.84 -48.83
N ILE A 38 -23.84 -50.56 -48.61
CA ILE A 38 -24.05 -49.47 -49.57
C ILE A 38 -22.68 -49.02 -50.07
N GLY A 39 -22.39 -49.24 -51.35
CA GLY A 39 -21.08 -48.99 -51.96
C GLY A 39 -20.71 -47.51 -52.07
N SER A 40 -19.44 -47.25 -52.40
CA SER A 40 -18.92 -45.90 -52.58
C SER A 40 -19.64 -45.19 -53.72
N GLU A 41 -20.00 -43.92 -53.52
CA GLU A 41 -20.73 -43.09 -54.50
C GLU A 41 -22.09 -43.65 -54.96
N ALA A 42 -22.66 -44.65 -54.26
CA ALA A 42 -23.87 -45.36 -54.68
C ALA A 42 -25.04 -44.44 -55.07
N PHE A 43 -25.23 -43.32 -54.39
CA PHE A 43 -26.26 -42.30 -54.61
C PHE A 43 -25.66 -40.90 -54.81
N ARG A 44 -24.39 -40.79 -55.21
CA ARG A 44 -23.74 -39.48 -55.39
C ARG A 44 -24.49 -38.65 -56.44
N ASN A 45 -24.68 -37.35 -56.17
CA ASN A 45 -25.43 -36.39 -56.99
C ASN A 45 -26.91 -36.75 -57.20
N CYS A 46 -27.54 -37.54 -56.32
CA CYS A 46 -28.99 -37.74 -56.29
C CYS A 46 -29.71 -36.54 -55.65
N SER A 47 -29.66 -35.38 -56.33
CA SER A 47 -30.14 -34.10 -55.78
C SER A 47 -31.63 -34.06 -55.43
N GLY A 48 -32.47 -34.91 -56.03
CA GLY A 48 -33.90 -35.01 -55.75
C GLY A 48 -34.25 -35.84 -54.51
N LEU A 49 -33.30 -36.60 -53.96
CA LEU A 49 -33.55 -37.53 -52.87
C LEU A 49 -33.75 -36.77 -51.57
N THR A 50 -34.98 -36.74 -51.06
CA THR A 50 -35.33 -35.95 -49.86
C THR A 50 -35.20 -36.74 -48.57
N PHE A 51 -35.40 -38.05 -48.62
CA PHE A 51 -35.35 -38.94 -47.48
C PHE A 51 -34.82 -40.31 -47.89
N ILE A 52 -34.13 -40.98 -46.96
CA ILE A 52 -33.71 -42.36 -47.10
C ILE A 52 -33.79 -43.09 -45.76
N THR A 53 -34.39 -44.28 -45.77
CA THR A 53 -34.31 -45.21 -44.65
C THR A 53 -33.12 -46.14 -44.87
N ILE A 54 -32.12 -46.08 -43.98
CA ILE A 54 -31.05 -47.08 -43.92
C ILE A 54 -31.57 -48.28 -43.12
N PRO A 55 -31.69 -49.49 -43.71
CA PRO A 55 -32.18 -50.66 -43.02
C PRO A 55 -31.29 -51.11 -41.85
N ASN A 56 -31.88 -51.76 -40.85
CA ASN A 56 -31.18 -52.21 -39.64
C ASN A 56 -30.13 -53.31 -39.88
N ASN A 57 -29.98 -53.85 -41.09
CA ASN A 57 -28.95 -54.84 -41.42
C ASN A 57 -27.74 -54.25 -42.17
N VAL A 58 -27.78 -52.97 -42.52
CA VAL A 58 -26.64 -52.29 -43.16
C VAL A 58 -25.52 -52.12 -42.15
N THR A 59 -24.34 -52.67 -42.47
CA THR A 59 -23.15 -52.57 -41.61
C THR A 59 -22.14 -51.56 -42.14
N ASN A 60 -22.13 -51.29 -43.45
CA ASN A 60 -21.19 -50.37 -44.10
C ASN A 60 -21.87 -49.43 -45.09
N ILE A 61 -21.50 -48.14 -45.00
CA ILE A 61 -21.85 -47.09 -45.97
C ILE A 61 -20.54 -46.57 -46.56
N GLY A 62 -20.35 -46.74 -47.87
CA GLY A 62 -19.11 -46.40 -48.56
C GLY A 62 -18.79 -44.90 -48.62
N SER A 63 -17.56 -44.58 -48.98
CA SER A 63 -17.11 -43.19 -49.16
C SER A 63 -17.95 -42.47 -50.20
N SER A 64 -18.32 -41.22 -49.92
CA SER A 64 -19.15 -40.39 -50.81
C SER A 64 -20.50 -41.01 -51.21
N ALA A 65 -21.02 -42.02 -50.50
CA ALA A 65 -22.22 -42.76 -50.89
C ALA A 65 -23.45 -41.87 -51.20
N PHE A 66 -23.63 -40.77 -50.48
CA PHE A 66 -24.68 -39.76 -50.66
C PHE A 66 -24.10 -38.36 -50.90
N TYR A 67 -22.89 -38.28 -51.46
CA TYR A 67 -22.24 -36.99 -51.73
C TYR A 67 -23.10 -36.13 -52.67
N ASP A 68 -23.30 -34.86 -52.33
CA ASP A 68 -24.11 -33.89 -53.10
C ASP A 68 -25.59 -34.30 -53.30
N CYS A 69 -26.16 -35.08 -52.38
CA CYS A 69 -27.60 -35.30 -52.27
C CYS A 69 -28.31 -34.06 -51.69
N ARG A 70 -28.38 -32.98 -52.48
CA ARG A 70 -28.85 -31.65 -52.04
C ARG A 70 -30.29 -31.61 -51.49
N GLY A 71 -31.12 -32.58 -51.84
CA GLY A 71 -32.50 -32.69 -51.36
C GLY A 71 -32.63 -33.30 -49.97
N LEU A 72 -31.63 -34.03 -49.48
CA LEU A 72 -31.74 -34.90 -48.32
C LEU A 72 -31.88 -34.06 -47.04
N THR A 73 -32.99 -34.21 -46.33
CA THR A 73 -33.30 -33.38 -45.14
C THR A 73 -32.92 -34.01 -43.82
N SER A 74 -32.91 -35.35 -43.78
CA SER A 74 -32.66 -36.12 -42.56
C SER A 74 -32.07 -37.48 -42.88
N VAL A 75 -31.25 -38.00 -41.96
CA VAL A 75 -30.76 -39.38 -42.00
C VAL A 75 -30.75 -40.00 -40.62
N THR A 76 -31.21 -41.25 -40.53
CA THR A 76 -31.07 -42.09 -39.33
C THR A 76 -30.02 -43.15 -39.61
N ILE A 77 -28.97 -43.17 -38.80
CA ILE A 77 -27.93 -44.20 -38.82
C ILE A 77 -28.29 -45.26 -37.77
N PRO A 78 -28.69 -46.48 -38.18
CA PRO A 78 -29.03 -47.53 -37.23
C PRO A 78 -27.81 -48.05 -36.48
N SER A 79 -28.02 -48.71 -35.34
CA SER A 79 -26.95 -49.19 -34.47
C SER A 79 -26.07 -50.28 -35.10
N SER A 80 -26.56 -50.96 -36.13
CA SER A 80 -25.83 -51.97 -36.91
C SER A 80 -24.73 -51.42 -37.81
N VAL A 81 -24.76 -50.12 -38.16
CA VAL A 81 -23.74 -49.50 -39.00
C VAL A 81 -22.45 -49.40 -38.21
N THR A 82 -21.41 -50.14 -38.60
CA THR A 82 -20.11 -50.13 -37.94
C THR A 82 -19.12 -49.17 -38.62
N SER A 83 -19.37 -48.81 -39.88
CA SER A 83 -18.49 -47.95 -40.66
C SER A 83 -19.25 -47.06 -41.65
N ILE A 84 -18.80 -45.81 -41.74
CA ILE A 84 -19.25 -44.83 -42.75
C ILE A 84 -17.99 -44.21 -43.36
N GLY A 85 -17.87 -44.28 -44.68
CA GLY A 85 -16.75 -43.74 -45.42
C GLY A 85 -16.71 -42.22 -45.39
N SER A 86 -15.53 -41.66 -45.66
CA SER A 86 -15.33 -40.21 -45.74
C SER A 86 -16.26 -39.57 -46.77
N ASN A 87 -16.74 -38.37 -46.48
CA ASN A 87 -17.60 -37.56 -47.34
C ASN A 87 -18.96 -38.18 -47.69
N ALA A 88 -19.40 -39.22 -46.97
CA ALA A 88 -20.62 -39.97 -47.30
C ALA A 88 -21.86 -39.09 -47.49
N PHE A 89 -22.04 -38.01 -46.74
CA PHE A 89 -23.16 -37.06 -46.86
C PHE A 89 -22.68 -35.60 -47.00
N VAL A 90 -21.45 -35.38 -47.48
CA VAL A 90 -20.93 -34.02 -47.70
C VAL A 90 -21.67 -33.38 -48.90
N ASN A 91 -21.89 -32.07 -48.82
CA ASN A 91 -22.71 -31.28 -49.75
C ASN A 91 -24.21 -31.62 -49.79
N CYS A 92 -24.72 -32.36 -48.80
CA CYS A 92 -26.16 -32.44 -48.54
C CYS A 92 -26.65 -31.16 -47.84
N TYR A 93 -26.81 -30.06 -48.59
CA TYR A 93 -27.06 -28.73 -48.02
C TYR A 93 -28.35 -28.58 -47.21
N LYS A 94 -29.32 -29.49 -47.39
CA LYS A 94 -30.56 -29.53 -46.61
C LYS A 94 -30.54 -30.50 -45.43
N LEU A 95 -29.43 -31.22 -45.21
CA LEU A 95 -29.32 -32.22 -44.15
C LEU A 95 -29.17 -31.53 -42.79
N GLU A 96 -30.30 -31.17 -42.21
CA GLU A 96 -30.37 -30.44 -40.94
C GLU A 96 -30.47 -31.38 -39.73
N ASN A 97 -31.06 -32.57 -39.91
CA ASN A 97 -31.41 -33.46 -38.81
C ASN A 97 -30.72 -34.82 -38.93
N ILE A 98 -30.00 -35.22 -37.89
CA ILE A 98 -29.28 -36.50 -37.86
C ILE A 98 -29.59 -37.24 -36.57
N THR A 99 -29.97 -38.51 -36.73
CA THR A 99 -30.12 -39.45 -35.61
C THR A 99 -29.04 -40.51 -35.70
N LEU A 100 -28.22 -40.62 -34.64
CA LEU A 100 -27.15 -41.62 -34.55
C LEU A 100 -27.46 -42.61 -33.45
N ASN A 101 -27.64 -43.87 -33.81
CA ASN A 101 -27.79 -44.99 -32.87
C ASN A 101 -26.52 -45.86 -32.81
N SER A 102 -25.52 -45.64 -33.66
CA SER A 102 -24.32 -46.46 -33.67
C SER A 102 -23.23 -45.94 -32.73
N ASN A 103 -22.98 -46.70 -31.66
CA ASN A 103 -21.84 -46.50 -30.77
C ASN A 103 -20.52 -46.49 -31.55
N SER A 104 -20.29 -47.44 -32.46
CA SER A 104 -19.06 -47.55 -33.25
C SER A 104 -18.75 -46.29 -34.06
N ILE A 105 -19.78 -45.60 -34.55
CA ILE A 105 -19.60 -44.37 -35.33
C ILE A 105 -19.27 -43.18 -34.43
N VAL A 106 -19.94 -43.07 -33.28
CA VAL A 106 -19.88 -41.93 -32.36
C VAL A 106 -18.69 -42.00 -31.40
N SER A 107 -18.23 -43.20 -31.03
CA SER A 107 -17.14 -43.44 -30.08
C SER A 107 -15.77 -43.68 -30.75
N ALA A 108 -15.72 -43.87 -32.07
CA ALA A 108 -14.47 -44.02 -32.79
C ALA A 108 -13.52 -42.86 -32.47
N ASN A 109 -12.27 -43.19 -32.11
CA ASN A 109 -11.26 -42.21 -31.74
C ASN A 109 -10.92 -41.34 -32.97
N ARG A 110 -11.60 -40.21 -33.12
CA ARG A 110 -11.44 -39.32 -34.26
C ARG A 110 -10.25 -38.42 -33.96
N SER A 111 -9.22 -38.48 -34.80
CA SER A 111 -8.22 -37.40 -34.83
C SER A 111 -8.94 -36.07 -35.10
N SER A 112 -8.29 -34.93 -34.81
CA SER A 112 -8.83 -33.60 -35.19
C SER A 112 -9.20 -33.49 -36.67
N ASN A 113 -8.62 -34.34 -37.53
CA ASN A 113 -8.86 -34.43 -38.97
C ASN A 113 -9.91 -35.50 -39.36
N SER A 114 -10.59 -36.15 -38.41
CA SER A 114 -11.50 -37.29 -38.66
C SER A 114 -12.88 -37.14 -38.00
N SER A 115 -13.33 -35.93 -37.68
CA SER A 115 -14.63 -35.69 -37.06
C SER A 115 -15.81 -36.09 -37.97
N LEU A 116 -16.97 -36.35 -37.39
CA LEU A 116 -18.21 -36.70 -38.11
C LEU A 116 -18.68 -35.58 -39.04
N VAL A 117 -18.14 -34.36 -38.93
CA VAL A 117 -18.37 -33.29 -39.91
C VAL A 117 -17.93 -33.68 -41.32
N TYR A 118 -16.89 -34.51 -41.45
CA TYR A 118 -16.42 -35.02 -42.74
C TYR A 118 -17.30 -36.15 -43.28
N ILE A 119 -18.20 -36.69 -42.45
CA ILE A 119 -19.19 -37.68 -42.88
C ILE A 119 -20.49 -36.96 -43.23
N PHE A 120 -20.99 -36.10 -42.34
CA PHE A 120 -22.32 -35.51 -42.45
C PHE A 120 -22.37 -34.11 -43.07
N GLY A 121 -21.21 -33.49 -43.29
CA GLY A 121 -21.13 -32.10 -43.73
C GLY A 121 -21.36 -31.11 -42.58
N LYS A 122 -21.16 -29.83 -42.90
CA LYS A 122 -21.21 -28.74 -41.90
C LYS A 122 -22.61 -28.22 -41.59
N TYR A 123 -23.63 -28.58 -42.36
CA TYR A 123 -24.98 -27.97 -42.29
C TYR A 123 -25.92 -28.62 -41.26
N VAL A 124 -25.42 -29.60 -40.51
CA VAL A 124 -26.19 -30.29 -39.46
C VAL A 124 -26.54 -29.30 -38.36
N ASN A 125 -27.83 -29.16 -38.07
CA ASN A 125 -28.36 -28.22 -37.10
C ASN A 125 -28.85 -28.92 -35.82
N ASN A 126 -29.52 -30.06 -35.98
CA ASN A 126 -30.11 -30.83 -34.89
C ASN A 126 -29.52 -32.25 -34.87
N LEU A 127 -28.97 -32.63 -33.73
CA LEU A 127 -28.37 -33.94 -33.51
C LEU A 127 -29.12 -34.69 -32.42
N ILE A 128 -29.56 -35.91 -32.74
CA ILE A 128 -30.13 -36.86 -31.78
C ILE A 128 -29.13 -37.99 -31.56
N ILE A 129 -28.62 -38.10 -30.34
CA ILE A 129 -27.81 -39.23 -29.87
C ILE A 129 -28.77 -40.24 -29.25
N GLY A 130 -28.97 -41.37 -29.94
CA GLY A 130 -29.98 -42.37 -29.57
C GLY A 130 -29.59 -43.29 -28.42
N ASN A 131 -30.55 -44.12 -28.00
CA ASN A 131 -30.46 -44.97 -26.80
C ASN A 131 -29.37 -46.05 -26.84
N ASP A 132 -28.87 -46.38 -28.03
CA ASP A 132 -27.81 -47.38 -28.23
C ASP A 132 -26.40 -46.77 -28.08
N VAL A 133 -26.29 -45.44 -27.91
CA VAL A 133 -25.02 -44.74 -27.75
C VAL A 133 -24.71 -44.56 -26.26
N THR A 134 -23.56 -45.08 -25.82
CA THR A 134 -23.10 -45.02 -24.43
C THR A 134 -21.91 -44.08 -24.23
N SER A 135 -21.16 -43.79 -25.30
CA SER A 135 -19.98 -42.93 -25.24
C SER A 135 -19.83 -42.09 -26.50
N ILE A 136 -19.33 -40.87 -26.32
CA ILE A 136 -19.03 -39.93 -27.41
C ILE A 136 -17.52 -39.73 -27.45
N GLY A 137 -16.90 -40.10 -28.57
CA GLY A 137 -15.46 -40.08 -28.76
C GLY A 137 -14.89 -38.65 -28.79
N ALA A 138 -13.57 -38.56 -28.59
CA ALA A 138 -12.86 -37.30 -28.79
C ALA A 138 -13.06 -36.78 -30.22
N TYR A 139 -13.25 -35.47 -30.37
CA TYR A 139 -13.48 -34.79 -31.66
C TYR A 139 -14.68 -35.29 -32.49
N ALA A 140 -15.60 -36.10 -31.94
CA ALA A 140 -16.69 -36.72 -32.72
C ALA A 140 -17.48 -35.72 -33.58
N PHE A 141 -17.80 -34.54 -33.06
CA PHE A 141 -18.52 -33.44 -33.73
C PHE A 141 -17.71 -32.14 -33.73
N TYR A 142 -16.39 -32.23 -33.72
CA TYR A 142 -15.53 -31.04 -33.83
C TYR A 142 -15.80 -30.29 -35.15
N ASN A 143 -15.91 -28.96 -35.08
CA ASN A 143 -16.25 -28.07 -36.19
C ASN A 143 -17.65 -28.26 -36.80
N CYS A 144 -18.60 -28.84 -36.07
CA CYS A 144 -20.02 -28.76 -36.45
C CYS A 144 -20.56 -27.34 -36.15
N GLU A 145 -20.09 -26.34 -36.92
CA GLU A 145 -20.31 -24.93 -36.59
C GLU A 145 -21.78 -24.57 -36.47
N PHE A 146 -22.63 -25.12 -37.35
CA PHE A 146 -24.08 -24.89 -37.44
C PHE A 146 -24.93 -25.71 -36.47
N LEU A 147 -24.32 -26.61 -35.70
CA LEU A 147 -25.04 -27.40 -34.70
C LEU A 147 -25.57 -26.47 -33.62
N SER A 148 -26.89 -26.35 -33.51
CA SER A 148 -27.55 -25.49 -32.52
C SER A 148 -28.27 -26.27 -31.41
N SER A 149 -28.65 -27.52 -31.68
CA SER A 149 -29.31 -28.38 -30.69
C SER A 149 -28.73 -29.79 -30.66
N ILE A 150 -28.65 -30.33 -29.44
CA ILE A 150 -28.30 -31.72 -29.19
C ILE A 150 -29.32 -32.31 -28.22
N THR A 151 -29.90 -33.43 -28.60
CA THR A 151 -30.72 -34.26 -27.73
C THR A 151 -29.95 -35.52 -27.40
N PHE A 152 -29.67 -35.73 -26.12
CA PHE A 152 -29.06 -36.97 -25.65
C PHE A 152 -30.11 -37.91 -25.08
N SER A 153 -29.96 -39.19 -25.38
CA SER A 153 -30.58 -40.26 -24.60
C SER A 153 -29.87 -40.47 -23.27
N ASN A 154 -30.59 -41.03 -22.29
CA ASN A 154 -30.05 -41.34 -20.95
C ASN A 154 -28.99 -42.46 -20.94
N SER A 155 -28.67 -43.08 -22.08
CA SER A 155 -27.65 -44.12 -22.21
C SER A 155 -26.21 -43.58 -22.16
N VAL A 156 -26.01 -42.29 -22.45
CA VAL A 156 -24.67 -41.69 -22.57
C VAL A 156 -24.03 -41.51 -21.19
N THR A 157 -22.84 -42.09 -21.00
CA THR A 157 -22.08 -42.02 -19.74
C THR A 157 -20.79 -41.19 -19.85
N SER A 158 -20.25 -41.02 -21.05
CA SER A 158 -18.97 -40.34 -21.25
C SER A 158 -18.91 -39.48 -22.52
N ILE A 159 -18.27 -38.31 -22.40
CA ILE A 159 -18.03 -37.36 -23.51
C ILE A 159 -16.54 -37.03 -23.61
N GLY A 160 -15.94 -37.33 -24.75
CA GLY A 160 -14.51 -37.20 -25.02
C GLY A 160 -14.02 -35.77 -25.25
N ALA A 161 -12.70 -35.60 -25.27
CA ALA A 161 -12.07 -34.29 -25.39
C ALA A 161 -12.44 -33.65 -26.74
N TYR A 162 -12.79 -32.36 -26.74
CA TYR A 162 -13.22 -31.64 -27.94
C TYR A 162 -14.39 -32.26 -28.73
N ALA A 163 -15.17 -33.18 -28.14
CA ALA A 163 -16.25 -33.90 -28.82
C ALA A 163 -17.21 -32.97 -29.58
N PHE A 164 -17.50 -31.79 -29.06
CA PHE A 164 -18.33 -30.73 -29.64
C PHE A 164 -17.56 -29.39 -29.68
N GLY A 165 -16.24 -29.44 -29.84
CA GLY A 165 -15.42 -28.24 -29.94
C GLY A 165 -15.74 -27.45 -31.21
N ASN A 166 -15.81 -26.12 -31.09
CA ASN A 166 -16.13 -25.19 -32.17
C ASN A 166 -17.56 -25.31 -32.74
N CYS A 167 -18.50 -25.85 -31.97
CA CYS A 167 -19.95 -25.75 -32.26
C CYS A 167 -20.49 -24.38 -31.80
N LYS A 168 -20.25 -23.34 -32.60
CA LYS A 168 -20.47 -21.93 -32.20
C LYS A 168 -21.94 -21.56 -31.97
N TYR A 169 -22.87 -22.21 -32.69
CA TYR A 169 -24.31 -21.96 -32.53
C TYR A 169 -24.96 -22.79 -31.43
N LEU A 170 -24.20 -23.67 -30.76
CA LEU A 170 -24.68 -24.48 -29.64
C LEU A 170 -24.73 -23.63 -28.37
N SER A 171 -25.88 -22.98 -28.14
CA SER A 171 -26.05 -22.00 -27.07
C SER A 171 -26.37 -22.59 -25.70
N SER A 172 -27.03 -23.75 -25.68
CA SER A 172 -27.48 -24.44 -24.47
C SER A 172 -27.46 -25.96 -24.68
N ILE A 173 -27.06 -26.69 -23.66
CA ILE A 173 -26.97 -28.15 -23.69
C ILE A 173 -27.59 -28.68 -22.41
N ILE A 174 -28.43 -29.72 -22.54
CA ILE A 174 -28.96 -30.50 -21.43
C ILE A 174 -28.22 -31.84 -21.44
N LEU A 175 -27.41 -32.09 -20.42
CA LEU A 175 -26.71 -33.37 -20.26
C LEU A 175 -27.65 -34.43 -19.67
N PRO A 176 -27.56 -35.70 -20.09
CA PRO A 176 -28.32 -36.78 -19.48
C PRO A 176 -27.79 -37.12 -18.07
N ASP A 177 -28.67 -37.64 -17.22
CA ASP A 177 -28.39 -37.87 -15.80
C ASP A 177 -27.27 -38.90 -15.57
N ASN A 178 -27.03 -39.79 -16.53
CA ASN A 178 -26.06 -40.87 -16.43
C ASN A 178 -24.63 -40.46 -16.87
N VAL A 179 -24.39 -39.20 -17.27
CA VAL A 179 -23.03 -38.75 -17.62
C VAL A 179 -22.15 -38.70 -16.38
N THR A 180 -21.15 -39.57 -16.34
CA THR A 180 -20.17 -39.66 -15.26
C THR A 180 -18.84 -38.97 -15.59
N SER A 181 -18.54 -38.74 -16.87
CA SER A 181 -17.29 -38.13 -17.30
C SER A 181 -17.44 -37.22 -18.54
N ILE A 182 -16.83 -36.04 -18.47
CA ILE A 182 -16.70 -35.10 -19.59
C ILE A 182 -15.25 -34.64 -19.64
N SER A 183 -14.58 -34.90 -20.76
CA SER A 183 -13.17 -34.60 -20.94
C SER A 183 -12.93 -33.11 -21.27
N ASN A 184 -11.65 -32.71 -21.21
CA ASN A 184 -11.22 -31.33 -21.45
C ASN A 184 -11.74 -30.77 -22.78
N TYR A 185 -12.27 -29.54 -22.73
CA TYR A 185 -12.70 -28.78 -23.90
C TYR A 185 -13.79 -29.47 -24.74
N ALA A 186 -14.52 -30.46 -24.17
CA ALA A 186 -15.57 -31.19 -24.86
C ALA A 186 -16.57 -30.28 -25.58
N PHE A 187 -16.86 -29.10 -25.02
CA PHE A 187 -17.77 -28.11 -25.59
C PHE A 187 -17.12 -26.73 -25.75
N ARG A 188 -15.83 -26.70 -26.14
CA ARG A 188 -15.10 -25.45 -26.38
C ARG A 188 -15.85 -24.58 -27.40
N SER A 189 -16.06 -23.31 -27.06
CA SER A 189 -16.82 -22.30 -27.82
C SER A 189 -18.35 -22.30 -27.64
N SER A 190 -18.94 -23.20 -26.86
CA SER A 190 -20.36 -23.12 -26.47
C SER A 190 -20.57 -22.09 -25.35
N THR A 191 -21.68 -21.34 -25.39
CA THR A 191 -21.88 -20.15 -24.53
C THR A 191 -22.45 -20.45 -23.15
N LYS A 192 -23.33 -21.45 -22.98
CA LYS A 192 -23.93 -21.81 -21.66
C LYS A 192 -24.20 -23.31 -21.54
N PHE A 193 -24.00 -23.86 -20.35
CA PHE A 193 -24.31 -25.26 -20.02
C PHE A 193 -25.36 -25.34 -18.92
N TYR A 194 -26.33 -26.26 -19.06
CA TYR A 194 -27.33 -26.52 -18.02
C TYR A 194 -27.22 -27.98 -17.55
N THR A 195 -27.25 -28.19 -16.23
CA THR A 195 -27.26 -29.52 -15.62
C THR A 195 -28.44 -29.66 -14.66
N LYS A 196 -29.00 -30.87 -14.58
CA LYS A 196 -30.15 -31.24 -13.74
C LYS A 196 -29.75 -31.79 -12.36
N HIS A 197 -28.49 -32.20 -12.15
CA HIS A 197 -28.02 -32.80 -10.89
C HIS A 197 -26.75 -32.15 -10.32
N LYS A 198 -26.62 -32.21 -8.98
CA LYS A 198 -25.81 -31.30 -8.13
C LYS A 198 -24.39 -31.74 -7.74
N THR A 199 -23.98 -33.01 -7.80
CA THR A 199 -22.82 -33.43 -6.97
C THR A 199 -21.59 -33.96 -7.73
N TRP A 200 -21.66 -35.08 -8.44
CA TRP A 200 -20.45 -35.70 -9.04
C TRP A 200 -20.08 -35.16 -10.43
N THR A 201 -21.09 -34.98 -11.30
CA THR A 201 -20.89 -34.46 -12.67
C THR A 201 -20.37 -33.01 -12.64
N LEU A 202 -20.84 -32.22 -11.68
CA LEU A 202 -20.40 -30.86 -11.43
C LEU A 202 -18.92 -30.77 -11.06
N PHE A 203 -18.45 -31.66 -10.19
CA PHE A 203 -17.05 -31.66 -9.75
C PHE A 203 -16.07 -32.06 -10.87
N ASN A 204 -16.38 -33.09 -11.66
CA ASN A 204 -15.57 -33.47 -12.82
C ASN A 204 -15.51 -32.37 -13.90
N LEU A 205 -16.60 -31.62 -14.06
CA LEU A 205 -16.65 -30.45 -14.93
C LEU A 205 -15.83 -29.27 -14.36
N TRP A 206 -15.84 -29.09 -13.04
CA TRP A 206 -15.30 -27.91 -12.36
C TRP A 206 -13.77 -27.89 -12.19
N ASN A 207 -12.99 -28.75 -12.84
CA ASN A 207 -11.52 -28.76 -12.74
C ASN A 207 -10.84 -27.53 -13.43
N GLY A 208 -11.30 -26.32 -13.11
CA GLY A 208 -10.82 -25.00 -13.54
C GLY A 208 -11.21 -24.56 -14.96
N LYS A 209 -12.09 -25.30 -15.65
CA LYS A 209 -12.17 -25.22 -17.13
C LYS A 209 -13.46 -24.66 -17.73
N TYR A 210 -14.55 -24.54 -16.96
CA TYR A 210 -15.84 -24.09 -17.49
C TYR A 210 -16.50 -23.05 -16.58
N ASN A 211 -16.41 -21.78 -16.94
CA ASN A 211 -16.96 -20.64 -16.17
C ASN A 211 -18.45 -20.36 -16.46
N ASN A 212 -19.09 -21.16 -17.32
CA ASN A 212 -20.40 -20.90 -17.91
C ASN A 212 -21.40 -22.05 -17.69
N ILE A 213 -21.28 -22.75 -16.55
CA ILE A 213 -22.22 -23.79 -16.11
C ILE A 213 -23.30 -23.16 -15.22
N TYR A 214 -24.55 -23.57 -15.46
CA TYR A 214 -25.73 -23.10 -14.76
C TYR A 214 -26.58 -24.28 -14.28
N GLU A 215 -27.24 -24.12 -13.14
CA GLU A 215 -28.27 -25.05 -12.68
C GLU A 215 -29.52 -24.91 -13.54
N GLN A 216 -30.10 -26.02 -14.01
CA GLN A 216 -31.25 -25.99 -14.92
C GLN A 216 -32.49 -25.35 -14.31
N GLU A 217 -32.79 -25.66 -13.05
CA GLU A 217 -34.01 -25.18 -12.38
C GLU A 217 -33.94 -23.70 -12.00
N THR A 218 -32.79 -23.25 -11.50
CA THR A 218 -32.63 -21.89 -10.95
C THR A 218 -31.93 -20.92 -11.89
N SER A 219 -31.32 -21.41 -12.97
CA SER A 219 -30.41 -20.64 -13.83
C SER A 219 -29.26 -19.97 -13.07
N LYS A 220 -28.95 -20.41 -11.85
CA LYS A 220 -27.87 -19.88 -11.04
C LYS A 220 -26.52 -20.34 -11.58
N SER A 221 -25.57 -19.41 -11.69
CA SER A 221 -24.21 -19.73 -12.13
C SER A 221 -23.50 -20.59 -11.08
N LEU A 222 -22.85 -21.66 -11.55
CA LEU A 222 -22.05 -22.58 -10.74
C LEU A 222 -20.54 -22.30 -10.91
N ALA A 223 -20.19 -21.05 -11.25
CA ALA A 223 -18.81 -20.61 -11.38
C ALA A 223 -18.06 -20.66 -10.03
N PRO A 224 -16.72 -20.86 -10.05
CA PRO A 224 -15.92 -20.88 -8.83
C PRO A 224 -16.05 -19.57 -8.02
N PRO A 225 -15.95 -19.64 -6.67
CA PRO A 225 -15.80 -18.44 -5.84
C PRO A 225 -14.53 -17.69 -6.25
N TYR A 226 -14.62 -16.37 -6.36
CA TYR A 226 -13.48 -15.51 -6.70
C TYR A 226 -12.91 -14.89 -5.44
N LEU A 227 -11.62 -15.10 -5.18
CA LEU A 227 -10.93 -14.44 -4.09
C LEU A 227 -10.49 -13.05 -4.54
N SER A 228 -10.91 -12.04 -3.80
CA SER A 228 -10.40 -10.67 -3.96
C SER A 228 -9.40 -10.40 -2.84
N CYS A 229 -8.20 -9.97 -3.22
CA CYS A 229 -7.20 -9.49 -2.28
C CYS A 229 -7.07 -7.97 -2.46
N PRO A 230 -7.57 -7.15 -1.53
CA PRO A 230 -7.40 -5.73 -1.56
C PRO A 230 -5.92 -5.43 -1.35
N SER A 231 -5.24 -5.01 -2.42
CA SER A 231 -3.91 -4.45 -2.34
C SER A 231 -4.04 -2.93 -2.30
N ARG A 232 -3.61 -2.33 -1.20
CA ARG A 232 -2.70 -1.18 -1.14
C ARG A 232 -2.83 -0.56 0.26
N THR A 233 -1.66 -0.36 0.87
CA THR A 233 -1.36 0.44 2.09
C THR A 233 -1.26 -0.25 3.46
N GLN A 234 -1.37 -1.57 3.60
CA GLN A 234 -1.46 -2.17 4.94
C GLN A 234 -0.49 -3.34 5.19
N THR A 235 0.06 -3.41 6.41
CA THR A 235 0.78 -4.56 7.00
C THR A 235 -0.19 -5.69 7.43
N SER A 236 -1.45 -5.55 7.03
CA SER A 236 -2.53 -6.51 7.14
C SER A 236 -3.40 -6.40 5.88
N PHE A 237 -4.09 -7.44 5.48
CA PHE A 237 -5.11 -7.34 4.43
C PHE A 237 -6.19 -8.37 4.65
N ALA A 238 -7.39 -8.13 4.13
CA ALA A 238 -8.49 -9.08 4.23
C ALA A 238 -8.64 -9.83 2.90
N ILE A 239 -8.52 -11.15 2.89
CA ILE A 239 -8.91 -11.95 1.73
C ILE A 239 -10.44 -12.02 1.72
N GLU A 240 -11.08 -11.44 0.72
CA GLU A 240 -12.53 -11.52 0.54
C GLU A 240 -12.88 -12.77 -0.27
N ILE A 241 -13.78 -13.58 0.27
CA ILE A 241 -14.31 -14.78 -0.37
C ILE A 241 -15.65 -14.42 -1.01
N ASN A 242 -15.66 -14.16 -2.31
CA ASN A 242 -16.90 -13.87 -3.04
C ASN A 242 -17.65 -15.17 -3.35
N ASN A 243 -18.99 -15.13 -3.23
CA ASN A 243 -19.91 -16.27 -3.41
C ASN A 243 -19.79 -17.39 -2.36
N MET A 244 -20.04 -17.08 -1.09
CA MET A 244 -20.31 -18.12 -0.08
C MET A 244 -21.67 -18.78 -0.34
N TYR A 245 -21.67 -20.01 -0.84
CA TYR A 245 -22.86 -20.86 -0.83
C TYR A 245 -22.83 -21.79 0.38
N SER A 246 -24.01 -22.04 0.97
CA SER A 246 -24.18 -22.86 2.19
C SER A 246 -23.73 -24.32 2.05
N GLU A 247 -23.45 -24.74 0.84
CA GLU A 247 -23.02 -26.10 0.47
C GLU A 247 -21.50 -26.25 0.40
N TYR A 248 -20.73 -25.17 0.55
CA TYR A 248 -19.26 -25.18 0.61
C TYR A 248 -18.76 -24.79 2.00
N THR A 249 -17.66 -25.41 2.43
CA THR A 249 -16.88 -24.96 3.60
C THR A 249 -15.54 -24.40 3.12
N TYR A 250 -15.02 -23.41 3.83
CA TYR A 250 -13.78 -22.73 3.48
C TYR A 250 -12.76 -23.00 4.57
N GLU A 251 -11.51 -23.30 4.22
CA GLU A 251 -10.43 -23.50 5.19
C GLU A 251 -9.23 -22.62 4.88
N TYR A 252 -8.70 -21.98 5.92
CA TYR A 252 -7.49 -21.18 5.87
C TYR A 252 -6.51 -21.71 6.92
N ASN A 253 -5.29 -22.06 6.50
CA ASN A 253 -4.27 -22.67 7.36
C ASN A 253 -4.74 -23.89 8.17
N GLY A 254 -5.72 -24.65 7.65
CA GLY A 254 -6.25 -25.85 8.30
C GLY A 254 -7.40 -25.60 9.28
N GLU A 255 -7.84 -24.35 9.44
CA GLU A 255 -9.02 -23.99 10.24
C GLU A 255 -10.19 -23.59 9.34
N GLU A 256 -11.41 -24.00 9.71
CA GLU A 256 -12.63 -23.66 8.99
C GLU A 256 -12.97 -22.17 9.19
N VAL A 257 -13.26 -21.49 8.08
CA VAL A 257 -13.60 -20.07 8.02
C VAL A 257 -15.08 -19.93 7.69
N THR A 258 -15.82 -19.28 8.59
CA THR A 258 -17.24 -18.99 8.42
C THR A 258 -17.52 -17.55 8.00
N SER A 259 -16.51 -16.69 7.98
CA SER A 259 -16.60 -15.29 7.55
C SER A 259 -16.35 -15.14 6.04
N SER A 260 -17.00 -14.15 5.43
CA SER A 260 -16.75 -13.74 4.04
C SER A 260 -15.40 -13.04 3.83
N SER A 261 -14.64 -12.83 4.92
CA SER A 261 -13.36 -12.13 4.92
C SER A 261 -12.39 -12.78 5.91
N ILE A 262 -11.17 -13.09 5.46
CA ILE A 262 -10.07 -13.59 6.30
C ILE A 262 -9.08 -12.47 6.52
N GLU A 263 -8.88 -12.06 7.76
CA GLU A 263 -7.92 -11.01 8.09
C GLU A 263 -6.51 -11.60 8.28
N VAL A 264 -5.57 -11.19 7.42
CA VAL A 264 -4.15 -11.52 7.53
C VAL A 264 -3.46 -10.33 8.21
N LYS A 265 -2.78 -10.56 9.35
CA LYS A 265 -2.10 -9.52 10.14
C LYS A 265 -0.59 -9.75 10.22
N ASN A 266 0.12 -8.75 10.74
CA ASN A 266 1.54 -8.83 11.14
C ASN A 266 2.50 -9.13 9.98
N LEU A 267 2.27 -8.54 8.81
CA LEU A 267 3.12 -8.72 7.63
C LEU A 267 4.26 -7.70 7.60
N TYR A 268 5.48 -8.16 7.29
CA TYR A 268 6.66 -7.30 7.16
C TYR A 268 6.52 -6.31 5.99
N PRO A 269 7.08 -5.09 6.04
CA PRO A 269 7.32 -4.25 4.88
C PRO A 269 8.24 -4.93 3.85
N ASP A 270 8.07 -4.62 2.56
CA ASP A 270 8.83 -5.22 1.46
C ASP A 270 8.80 -6.76 1.40
N TYR A 271 7.67 -7.34 1.78
CA TYR A 271 7.46 -8.79 1.81
C TYR A 271 6.46 -9.21 0.76
N SER A 272 6.87 -10.18 -0.06
CA SER A 272 5.98 -10.90 -0.97
C SER A 272 5.71 -12.30 -0.43
N GLY A 273 4.46 -12.72 -0.45
CA GLY A 273 4.07 -14.08 -0.04
C GLY A 273 2.91 -14.60 -0.87
N THR A 274 2.59 -15.88 -0.66
CA THR A 274 1.43 -16.53 -1.27
C THR A 274 0.59 -17.13 -0.15
N GLN A 275 -0.72 -16.86 -0.18
CA GLN A 275 -1.70 -17.50 0.71
C GLN A 275 -2.50 -18.55 -0.03
N TYR A 276 -2.91 -19.58 0.72
CA TYR A 276 -3.73 -20.68 0.23
C TYR A 276 -5.04 -20.74 1.02
N VAL A 277 -6.16 -20.69 0.29
CA VAL A 277 -7.49 -20.95 0.85
C VAL A 277 -8.02 -22.21 0.21
N TYR A 278 -8.47 -23.16 1.02
CA TYR A 278 -9.09 -24.38 0.55
C TYR A 278 -10.61 -24.22 0.52
N VAL A 279 -11.23 -24.65 -0.58
CA VAL A 279 -12.67 -24.67 -0.76
C VAL A 279 -13.10 -26.14 -0.78
N LYS A 280 -13.95 -26.52 0.17
CA LYS A 280 -14.43 -27.89 0.34
C LYS A 280 -15.91 -28.01 -0.03
N PHE A 281 -16.27 -29.13 -0.64
CA PHE A 281 -17.64 -29.51 -0.98
C PHE A 281 -17.82 -31.00 -0.72
N GLY A 282 -18.48 -31.37 0.37
CA GLY A 282 -18.51 -32.76 0.85
C GLY A 282 -17.11 -33.26 1.22
N GLU A 283 -16.70 -34.41 0.69
CA GLU A 283 -15.36 -34.98 0.92
C GLU A 283 -14.25 -34.38 0.02
N MET A 284 -14.60 -33.46 -0.88
CA MET A 284 -13.68 -32.94 -1.90
C MET A 284 -13.08 -31.60 -1.48
N SER A 285 -11.82 -31.35 -1.82
CA SER A 285 -11.08 -30.12 -1.49
C SER A 285 -10.35 -29.56 -2.71
N TYR A 286 -10.47 -28.26 -2.94
CA TYR A 286 -9.73 -27.51 -3.96
C TYR A 286 -8.93 -26.37 -3.32
N ARG A 287 -7.77 -26.05 -3.90
CA ARG A 287 -6.87 -25.00 -3.40
C ARG A 287 -6.95 -23.76 -4.28
N CYS A 288 -7.31 -22.64 -3.70
CA CYS A 288 -7.16 -21.32 -4.30
C CYS A 288 -5.86 -20.66 -3.82
N GLU A 289 -5.12 -20.06 -4.75
CA GLU A 289 -3.82 -19.43 -4.49
C GLU A 289 -3.92 -17.93 -4.75
N SER A 290 -3.40 -17.12 -3.83
CA SER A 290 -3.33 -15.67 -3.99
C SER A 290 -1.98 -15.12 -3.54
N SER A 291 -1.35 -14.33 -4.41
CA SER A 291 -0.08 -13.64 -4.12
C SER A 291 -0.33 -12.24 -3.58
N PHE A 292 0.50 -11.80 -2.63
CA PHE A 292 0.43 -10.46 -2.03
C PHE A 292 1.81 -9.83 -1.85
N PHE A 293 1.86 -8.50 -1.74
CA PHE A 293 3.05 -7.72 -1.43
C PHE A 293 2.73 -6.55 -0.49
N THR A 294 3.59 -6.29 0.49
CA THR A 294 3.49 -5.16 1.43
C THR A 294 4.37 -3.98 1.01
N GLN A 295 3.97 -2.75 1.36
CA GLN A 295 4.69 -1.53 0.96
C GLN A 295 6.02 -1.32 1.71
N SER A 296 6.98 -0.66 1.07
CA SER A 296 8.31 -0.32 1.61
C SER A 296 8.27 0.79 2.67
N ILE A 297 9.19 0.73 3.65
CA ILE A 297 9.49 1.88 4.52
C ILE A 297 10.51 2.78 3.82
N SER A 298 10.23 4.09 3.79
CA SER A 298 11.13 5.09 3.22
C SER A 298 11.60 6.08 4.30
N PRO A 299 12.79 5.87 4.89
CA PRO A 299 13.37 6.83 5.82
C PRO A 299 13.85 8.10 5.10
N SER A 300 13.67 9.25 5.73
CA SER A 300 14.16 10.56 5.31
C SER A 300 14.77 11.36 6.46
N ILE A 301 15.85 12.09 6.21
CA ILE A 301 16.36 13.11 7.13
C ILE A 301 16.01 14.47 6.55
N ASN A 302 15.35 15.31 7.33
CA ASN A 302 15.08 16.70 6.99
C ASN A 302 15.98 17.59 7.84
N VAL A 303 16.87 18.34 7.19
CA VAL A 303 17.69 19.36 7.88
C VAL A 303 16.76 20.50 8.31
N THR A 304 16.74 20.81 9.60
CA THR A 304 15.88 21.86 10.18
C THR A 304 16.61 23.19 10.29
N SER A 305 17.91 23.16 10.59
CA SER A 305 18.80 24.33 10.55
C SER A 305 20.23 23.90 10.27
N ILE A 306 21.00 24.79 9.64
CA ILE A 306 22.42 24.60 9.39
C ILE A 306 23.12 25.95 9.47
N THR A 307 24.26 25.99 10.14
CA THR A 307 25.10 27.20 10.27
C THR A 307 26.54 26.87 9.85
N ALA A 308 27.48 27.80 10.07
CA ALA A 308 28.89 27.51 9.88
C ALA A 308 29.45 26.52 10.92
N SER A 309 28.88 26.48 12.14
CA SER A 309 29.38 25.70 13.28
C SER A 309 28.43 24.60 13.78
N SER A 310 27.20 24.54 13.28
CA SER A 310 26.18 23.62 13.78
C SER A 310 25.27 23.04 12.70
N LEU A 311 24.59 21.95 13.07
CA LEU A 311 23.57 21.29 12.27
C LEU A 311 22.45 20.79 13.17
N SER A 312 21.21 21.08 12.80
CA SER A 312 20.03 20.42 13.31
C SER A 312 19.30 19.67 12.19
N ALA A 313 18.88 18.44 12.47
CA ALA A 313 18.09 17.67 11.52
C ALA A 313 17.11 16.75 12.24
N LYS A 314 16.00 16.43 11.58
CA LYS A 314 14.97 15.52 12.07
C LYS A 314 14.81 14.33 11.13
N GLY A 315 14.94 13.14 11.69
CA GLY A 315 14.54 11.91 11.04
C GLY A 315 13.03 11.80 10.95
N THR A 316 12.54 11.48 9.76
CA THR A 316 11.15 11.13 9.51
C THR A 316 11.11 9.83 8.71
N TYR A 317 10.00 9.13 8.79
CA TYR A 317 9.73 7.95 7.98
C TYR A 317 8.26 7.99 7.59
N THR A 318 7.92 7.44 6.43
CA THR A 318 6.51 7.23 6.10
C THR A 318 6.03 6.02 6.89
N GLU A 319 5.04 6.24 7.73
CA GLU A 319 4.47 5.24 8.63
C GLU A 319 3.77 4.15 7.83
N GLY A 320 4.29 2.94 7.89
CA GLY A 320 3.46 1.73 7.83
C GLY A 320 3.09 1.33 9.26
N ASN A 321 2.06 0.49 9.45
CA ASN A 321 1.61 0.04 10.78
C ASN A 321 2.60 -0.97 11.45
N ALA A 322 3.90 -0.71 11.40
CA ALA A 322 4.95 -1.49 12.05
C ALA A 322 5.33 -0.85 13.38
N GLU A 323 5.48 -1.65 14.43
CA GLU A 323 5.95 -1.18 15.73
C GLU A 323 7.46 -0.92 15.65
N ILE A 324 7.83 0.36 15.68
CA ILE A 324 9.23 0.78 15.62
C ILE A 324 9.85 0.58 17.00
N ALA A 325 10.90 -0.24 17.04
CA ALA A 325 11.59 -0.56 18.28
C ALA A 325 12.65 0.47 18.63
N GLU A 326 13.41 0.93 17.63
CA GLU A 326 14.49 1.88 17.83
C GLU A 326 14.76 2.69 16.55
N ILE A 327 15.11 3.97 16.71
CA ILE A 327 15.63 4.82 15.66
C ILE A 327 16.98 5.34 16.11
N THR A 328 18.01 5.08 15.31
CA THR A 328 19.37 5.52 15.57
C THR A 328 19.83 6.43 14.45
N ILE A 329 20.35 7.61 14.78
CA ILE A 329 20.99 8.48 13.81
C ILE A 329 22.48 8.62 14.15
N LYS A 330 23.33 8.52 13.14
CA LYS A 330 24.79 8.71 13.28
C LYS A 330 25.23 9.88 12.41
N LEU A 331 25.90 10.86 13.02
CA LEU A 331 26.62 11.92 12.31
C LEU A 331 28.12 11.74 12.60
N ASN A 332 28.93 11.46 11.57
CA ASN A 332 30.36 11.18 11.71
C ASN A 332 30.70 10.19 12.86
N ASN A 333 29.96 9.08 12.95
CA ASN A 333 30.08 8.03 13.97
C ASN A 333 29.64 8.39 15.41
N LYS A 334 29.17 9.61 15.69
CA LYS A 334 28.52 9.94 16.96
C LYS A 334 27.07 9.49 16.91
N ILE A 335 26.69 8.58 17.82
CA ILE A 335 25.31 8.08 17.96
C ILE A 335 24.48 9.15 18.65
N ILE A 336 23.34 9.48 18.05
CA ILE A 336 22.30 10.32 18.64
C ILE A 336 21.06 9.44 18.73
N GLU A 337 20.67 9.11 19.97
CA GLU A 337 19.45 8.35 20.24
C GLU A 337 18.22 9.25 20.02
N GLY A 338 17.25 8.77 19.25
CA GLY A 338 16.02 9.49 18.93
C GLY A 338 15.99 10.13 17.54
N ASN A 339 14.90 10.84 17.25
CA ASN A 339 14.59 11.33 15.90
C ASN A 339 15.20 12.71 15.57
N ASN A 340 15.88 13.36 16.52
CA ASN A 340 16.41 14.71 16.35
C ASN A 340 17.93 14.71 16.52
N ILE A 341 18.62 15.39 15.61
CA ILE A 341 20.05 15.66 15.64
C ILE A 341 20.21 17.14 16.00
N TYR A 342 21.09 17.41 16.96
CA TYR A 342 21.66 18.75 17.16
C TYR A 342 23.14 18.61 17.52
N VAL A 343 24.02 19.22 16.73
CA VAL A 343 25.48 19.13 16.89
C VAL A 343 26.09 20.52 16.62
N THR A 344 26.99 20.96 17.51
CA THR A 344 27.84 22.14 17.38
C THR A 344 29.31 21.72 17.18
N GLY A 345 30.25 22.67 17.07
CA GLY A 345 31.68 22.36 16.88
C GLY A 345 32.07 21.98 15.45
N LEU A 346 31.17 22.15 14.48
CA LEU A 346 31.39 21.74 13.10
C LEU A 346 32.36 22.66 12.36
N ASN A 347 33.10 22.08 11.43
CA ASN A 347 33.96 22.82 10.52
C ASN A 347 33.09 23.57 9.51
N PRO A 348 33.36 24.87 9.27
CA PRO A 348 32.71 25.62 8.21
C PRO A 348 32.98 25.03 6.82
N ASN A 349 32.04 25.23 5.90
CA ASN A 349 32.13 24.82 4.49
C ASN A 349 32.51 23.34 4.26
N THR A 350 32.14 22.45 5.19
CA THR A 350 32.55 21.05 5.22
C THR A 350 31.35 20.12 5.02
N SER A 351 31.53 19.03 4.27
CA SER A 351 30.49 18.03 4.06
C SER A 351 30.48 16.96 5.16
N TYR A 352 29.29 16.67 5.67
CA TYR A 352 29.01 15.70 6.73
C TYR A 352 28.10 14.60 6.21
N GLN A 353 28.33 13.38 6.68
CA GLN A 353 27.52 12.22 6.37
C GLN A 353 26.65 11.85 7.57
N ALA A 354 25.33 11.80 7.35
CA ALA A 354 24.39 11.24 8.32
C ALA A 354 23.86 9.89 7.84
N THR A 355 23.82 8.93 8.77
CA THR A 355 23.25 7.61 8.55
C THR A 355 22.03 7.43 9.45
N TYR A 356 20.91 7.07 8.85
CA TYR A 356 19.64 6.80 9.54
C TYR A 356 19.38 5.30 9.55
N THR A 357 19.15 4.72 10.75
CA THR A 357 18.82 3.30 10.95
C THR A 357 17.48 3.16 11.66
N ILE A 358 16.56 2.37 11.09
CA ILE A 358 15.31 1.97 11.75
C ILE A 358 15.39 0.48 12.09
N THR A 359 15.09 0.15 13.35
CA THR A 359 14.94 -1.21 13.85
C THR A 359 13.46 -1.51 14.08
N ILE A 360 12.96 -2.59 13.49
CA ILE A 360 11.57 -3.03 13.64
C ILE A 360 11.53 -4.32 14.46
N LYS A 361 10.63 -4.40 15.44
CA LYS A 361 10.43 -5.58 16.29
C LYS A 361 9.08 -6.21 16.00
N TYR A 362 9.04 -7.56 15.99
CA TYR A 362 7.82 -8.33 15.76
C TYR A 362 7.55 -9.28 16.93
N GLY A 363 6.39 -9.09 17.59
CA GLY A 363 5.89 -9.96 18.66
C GLY A 363 6.69 -9.92 19.97
N GLU A 364 6.22 -10.69 20.95
CA GLU A 364 6.80 -10.70 22.30
C GLU A 364 8.12 -11.49 22.41
N ASN A 365 8.44 -12.38 21.46
CA ASN A 365 9.55 -13.36 21.57
C ASN A 365 10.72 -13.23 20.56
N LEU A 366 10.76 -12.19 19.70
CA LEU A 366 11.88 -11.70 18.86
C LEU A 366 12.81 -12.70 18.11
N GLN A 367 12.91 -12.58 16.78
CA GLN A 367 14.18 -12.65 16.03
C GLN A 367 14.02 -12.28 14.53
N TYR A 368 13.69 -11.02 14.22
CA TYR A 368 14.07 -10.45 12.92
C TYR A 368 14.12 -8.93 13.04
N THR A 369 15.33 -8.40 13.23
CA THR A 369 15.62 -6.97 13.08
C THR A 369 16.06 -6.76 11.64
N ARG A 370 15.41 -5.83 10.92
CA ARG A 370 15.87 -5.38 9.61
C ARG A 370 16.29 -3.92 9.72
N ASP A 371 17.58 -3.68 9.53
CA ASP A 371 18.16 -2.34 9.56
C ASP A 371 17.95 -1.65 8.20
N TYR A 372 17.13 -0.60 8.18
CA TYR A 372 17.03 0.27 7.02
C TYR A 372 18.08 1.36 7.12
N THR A 373 19.14 1.27 6.32
CA THR A 373 20.23 2.25 6.32
C THR A 373 20.12 3.19 5.12
N LYS A 374 20.07 4.50 5.37
CA LYS A 374 20.16 5.52 4.31
C LYS A 374 21.12 6.63 4.69
N THR A 375 21.91 7.06 3.70
CA THR A 375 22.98 8.03 3.85
C THR A 375 22.61 9.36 3.23
N TYR A 376 22.84 10.44 3.97
CA TYR A 376 22.58 11.81 3.56
C TYR A 376 23.86 12.64 3.65
N ASN A 377 24.15 13.41 2.60
CA ASN A 377 25.25 14.37 2.58
C ASN A 377 24.70 15.76 2.88
N MET A 378 25.27 16.42 3.87
CA MET A 378 24.92 17.79 4.27
C MET A 378 26.19 18.63 4.25
N LYS A 379 26.10 19.94 4.07
CA LYS A 379 27.27 20.81 3.99
C LYS A 379 27.05 22.07 4.82
N THR A 380 27.92 22.30 5.81
CA THR A 380 27.87 23.51 6.64
C THR A 380 28.11 24.76 5.80
N GLU A 381 27.62 25.88 6.30
CA GLU A 381 27.79 27.17 5.64
C GLU A 381 29.24 27.64 5.69
N SER A 382 29.60 28.61 4.83
CA SER A 382 30.88 29.29 4.96
C SER A 382 30.84 30.22 6.18
N LEU A 383 31.93 30.26 6.95
CA LEU A 383 32.01 31.12 8.13
C LEU A 383 32.17 32.58 7.73
N THR A 384 31.32 33.44 8.27
CA THR A 384 31.50 34.90 8.29
C THR A 384 31.87 35.30 9.70
N LEU A 385 32.94 36.09 9.88
CA LEU A 385 33.38 36.54 11.19
C LEU A 385 33.96 37.96 11.09
N THR A 386 33.13 38.96 11.32
CA THR A 386 33.43 40.38 11.07
C THR A 386 33.65 41.11 12.40
N THR A 387 34.87 41.60 12.63
CA THR A 387 35.23 42.32 13.85
C THR A 387 34.55 43.70 13.90
N GLN A 388 33.94 44.05 15.02
CA GLN A 388 33.34 45.38 15.26
C GLN A 388 34.31 46.30 16.01
N GLN A 389 34.12 47.62 15.89
CA GLN A 389 34.92 48.60 16.65
C GLN A 389 34.65 48.46 18.15
N PRO A 390 35.68 48.35 19.01
CA PRO A 390 35.48 48.23 20.44
C PRO A 390 34.94 49.48 21.08
N LYS A 391 34.31 49.28 22.22
CA LYS A 391 33.85 50.35 23.08
C LYS A 391 34.62 50.33 24.39
N VAL A 392 35.33 51.42 24.67
CA VAL A 392 35.98 51.64 25.97
C VAL A 392 34.93 52.13 26.96
N VAL A 393 34.67 51.36 28.00
CA VAL A 393 33.59 51.63 28.96
C VAL A 393 34.11 52.30 30.25
N SER A 394 35.35 52.02 30.60
CA SER A 394 36.11 52.73 31.63
C SER A 394 37.61 52.57 31.37
N LEU A 395 38.46 53.27 32.12
CA LEU A 395 39.92 53.23 31.91
C LEU A 395 40.43 51.79 31.94
N GLY A 396 40.97 51.33 30.79
CA GLY A 396 41.52 49.98 30.65
C GLY A 396 40.48 48.86 30.50
N ASN A 397 39.18 49.17 30.43
CA ASN A 397 38.12 48.17 30.29
C ASN A 397 37.34 48.38 28.99
N VAL A 398 37.21 47.32 28.20
CA VAL A 398 36.76 47.40 26.81
C VAL A 398 35.78 46.27 26.51
N ILE A 399 34.65 46.62 25.89
CA ILE A 399 33.74 45.66 25.26
C ILE A 399 34.18 45.47 23.82
N VAL A 400 34.31 44.22 23.43
CA VAL A 400 34.65 43.78 22.08
C VAL A 400 33.49 43.00 21.49
N ALA A 401 33.23 43.20 20.20
CA ALA A 401 32.15 42.54 19.50
C ALA A 401 32.56 42.08 18.10
N ALA A 402 31.84 41.09 17.57
CA ALA A 402 31.95 40.64 16.19
C ALA A 402 30.61 40.11 15.68
N GLU A 403 30.30 40.31 14.41
CA GLU A 403 29.14 39.70 13.74
C GLU A 403 29.56 38.39 13.08
N SER A 404 28.73 37.35 13.20
CA SER A 404 29.04 36.00 12.72
C SER A 404 27.79 35.17 12.43
N ASN A 405 27.93 34.15 11.56
CA ASN A 405 26.91 33.13 11.33
C ASN A 405 27.20 31.83 12.12
N ILE A 406 27.89 31.96 13.25
CA ILE A 406 28.09 30.89 14.22
C ILE A 406 26.81 30.70 15.02
N ASP A 407 26.47 29.46 15.33
CA ASP A 407 25.34 29.12 16.19
C ASP A 407 25.46 29.70 17.60
N ASP A 408 24.36 30.22 18.14
CA ASP A 408 24.32 30.85 19.45
C ASP A 408 24.70 29.93 20.63
N GLU A 409 24.57 28.60 20.48
CA GLU A 409 24.99 27.62 21.48
C GLU A 409 26.47 27.22 21.36
N GLU A 410 27.20 27.75 20.38
CA GLU A 410 28.62 27.48 20.23
C GLU A 410 29.42 28.11 21.38
N LYS A 411 30.24 27.29 22.04
CA LYS A 411 31.03 27.69 23.23
C LYS A 411 32.50 27.94 22.89
N ASN A 412 32.95 27.42 21.75
CA ASN A 412 34.34 27.51 21.33
C ASN A 412 34.64 28.81 20.55
N VAL A 413 34.06 29.92 21.00
CA VAL A 413 34.27 31.25 20.43
C VAL A 413 34.91 32.19 21.43
N GLY A 414 35.58 33.23 20.93
CA GLY A 414 36.20 34.22 21.81
C GLY A 414 36.94 35.32 21.08
N PHE A 415 37.72 36.07 21.84
CA PHE A 415 38.59 37.11 21.33
C PHE A 415 40.03 36.84 21.70
N GLU A 416 40.91 37.17 20.78
CA GLU A 416 42.34 37.25 20.97
C GLU A 416 42.74 38.73 21.02
N TRP A 417 43.58 39.13 21.97
CA TRP A 417 44.08 40.49 22.07
C TRP A 417 45.55 40.58 22.48
N ARG A 418 46.23 41.61 21.98
CA ARG A 418 47.62 41.91 22.29
C ARG A 418 47.95 43.38 22.07
N ARG A 419 49.10 43.81 22.58
CA ARG A 419 49.60 45.16 22.30
C ARG A 419 49.96 45.29 20.82
N THR A 420 49.74 46.48 20.28
CA THR A 420 50.05 46.81 18.88
C THR A 420 51.55 46.87 18.61
N ASP A 421 52.36 47.17 19.64
CA ASP A 421 53.82 47.29 19.56
C ASP A 421 54.56 45.96 19.81
N TRP A 422 53.83 44.85 20.02
CA TRP A 422 54.42 43.52 20.11
C TRP A 422 54.66 42.89 18.73
N THR A 423 55.86 42.32 18.56
CA THR A 423 56.19 41.44 17.42
C THR A 423 55.38 40.15 17.49
N ASP A 424 55.29 39.42 16.37
CA ASP A 424 54.48 38.20 16.29
C ASP A 424 54.99 37.03 17.15
N ASP A 425 56.21 37.14 17.69
CA ASP A 425 56.80 36.15 18.60
C ASP A 425 56.19 36.20 20.01
N PHE A 426 55.48 37.28 20.37
CA PHE A 426 54.80 37.37 21.65
C PHE A 426 53.41 36.73 21.57
N ALA A 427 53.14 35.82 22.50
CA ALA A 427 51.84 35.19 22.64
C ALA A 427 50.75 36.23 22.92
N SER A 428 49.65 36.16 22.17
CA SER A 428 48.46 36.93 22.46
C SER A 428 47.73 36.38 23.69
N ASN A 429 46.93 37.24 24.32
CA ASN A 429 45.96 36.80 25.30
C ASN A 429 44.70 36.32 24.58
N THR A 430 43.97 35.39 25.19
CA THR A 430 42.71 34.87 24.67
C THR A 430 41.67 34.83 25.78
N GLY A 431 40.40 35.01 25.41
CA GLY A 431 39.27 34.90 26.32
C GLY A 431 38.04 34.44 25.55
N THR A 432 37.24 33.60 26.18
CA THR A 432 35.98 33.09 25.61
C THR A 432 34.94 34.20 25.55
N ALA A 433 34.09 34.16 24.54
CA ALA A 433 32.93 35.03 24.36
C ALA A 433 31.65 34.19 24.32
N ASN A 434 30.50 34.84 24.29
CA ASN A 434 29.24 34.16 23.99
C ASN A 434 28.64 34.76 22.73
N MET A 435 27.78 33.99 22.09
CA MET A 435 27.01 34.37 20.91
C MET A 435 25.57 34.73 21.30
N PHE A 436 25.03 35.77 20.68
CA PHE A 436 23.64 36.20 20.80
C PHE A 436 23.15 36.72 19.45
N GLU A 437 22.16 36.05 18.85
CA GLU A 437 21.56 36.40 17.55
C GLU A 437 22.61 36.72 16.47
N GLY A 438 23.68 35.90 16.39
CA GLY A 438 24.79 36.10 15.45
C GLY A 438 25.80 37.18 15.86
N THR A 439 25.68 37.76 17.04
CA THR A 439 26.66 38.70 17.60
C THR A 439 27.49 38.03 18.69
N MET A 440 28.80 38.05 18.53
CA MET A 440 29.76 37.63 19.54
C MET A 440 30.15 38.83 20.39
N GLU A 441 30.00 38.76 21.71
CA GLU A 441 30.38 39.84 22.61
C GLU A 441 31.27 39.35 23.77
N GLY A 442 32.27 40.15 24.12
CA GLY A 442 33.23 39.85 25.17
C GLY A 442 33.67 41.11 25.93
N TYR A 443 34.19 40.89 27.14
CA TYR A 443 34.66 41.97 28.01
C TYR A 443 36.12 41.76 28.43
N ILE A 444 36.96 42.72 28.09
CA ILE A 444 38.40 42.70 28.39
C ILE A 444 38.66 43.75 29.47
N ARG A 445 39.26 43.31 30.59
CA ARG A 445 39.53 44.16 31.76
C ARG A 445 41.02 44.46 31.93
N ASN A 446 41.31 45.56 32.63
CA ASN A 446 42.65 45.92 33.12
C ASN A 446 43.72 46.03 32.03
N LEU A 447 43.36 46.50 30.83
CA LEU A 447 44.33 46.86 29.80
C LEU A 447 45.20 48.02 30.29
N ASN A 448 46.51 47.91 30.06
CA ASN A 448 47.44 49.01 30.35
C ASN A 448 47.07 50.23 29.49
N THR A 449 46.70 51.32 30.16
CA THR A 449 46.20 52.56 29.56
C THR A 449 47.28 53.40 28.87
N GLU A 450 48.57 53.11 29.08
CA GLU A 450 49.68 53.79 28.41
C GLU A 450 50.04 53.15 27.05
N LYS A 451 49.28 52.13 26.62
CA LYS A 451 49.58 51.32 25.42
C LYS A 451 48.37 51.20 24.52
N LEU A 452 48.63 51.09 23.21
CA LEU A 452 47.62 50.79 22.20
C LEU A 452 47.47 49.27 22.04
N TRP A 453 46.23 48.81 21.98
CA TRP A 453 45.89 47.40 21.89
C TRP A 453 45.22 47.09 20.55
N LYS A 454 45.27 45.82 20.16
CA LYS A 454 44.47 45.28 19.05
C LYS A 454 43.84 43.96 19.49
N PHE A 455 42.70 43.63 18.90
CA PHE A 455 41.95 42.43 19.17
C PHE A 455 41.32 41.89 17.88
N ARG A 456 40.95 40.62 17.87
CA ARG A 456 40.19 39.95 16.80
C ARG A 456 39.36 38.80 17.38
N PRO A 457 38.21 38.46 16.80
CA PRO A 457 37.43 37.31 17.20
C PRO A 457 38.05 36.02 16.67
N TYR A 458 37.71 34.90 17.31
CA TYR A 458 38.04 33.56 16.86
C TYR A 458 36.89 32.57 17.05
N TYR A 459 36.90 31.51 16.23
CA TYR A 459 36.15 30.28 16.41
C TYR A 459 37.10 29.07 16.37
N LEU A 460 36.98 28.15 17.32
CA LEU A 460 37.73 26.90 17.39
C LEU A 460 36.80 25.72 17.08
N ALA A 461 36.94 25.12 15.90
CA ALA A 461 36.18 23.93 15.56
C ALA A 461 36.71 22.68 16.28
N ASP A 462 35.88 21.63 16.41
CA ASP A 462 36.20 20.42 17.19
C ASP A 462 37.43 19.65 16.67
N ASN A 463 37.81 19.86 15.40
CA ASN A 463 39.03 19.29 14.84
C ASN A 463 40.32 20.02 15.28
N GLY A 464 40.21 21.07 16.10
CA GLY A 464 41.32 21.89 16.59
C GLY A 464 41.70 23.07 15.69
N THR A 465 40.94 23.35 14.63
CA THR A 465 41.23 24.46 13.71
C THR A 465 40.68 25.77 14.25
N TYR A 466 41.54 26.78 14.37
CA TYR A 466 41.14 28.16 14.64
C TYR A 466 40.80 28.92 13.37
N TYR A 467 39.67 29.61 13.37
CA TYR A 467 39.26 30.59 12.38
C TYR A 467 39.26 31.96 13.03
N TYR A 468 39.88 32.96 12.39
CA TYR A 468 40.07 34.29 12.95
C TYR A 468 39.42 35.35 12.08
N GLY A 469 38.89 36.39 12.71
CA GLY A 469 38.53 37.64 12.04
C GLY A 469 39.71 38.60 11.89
N ASP A 470 39.42 39.80 11.40
CA ASP A 470 40.43 40.85 11.21
C ASP A 470 40.83 41.51 12.54
N TRP A 471 42.08 41.95 12.61
CA TRP A 471 42.57 42.75 13.74
C TRP A 471 42.04 44.18 13.67
N ILE A 472 41.49 44.67 14.79
CA ILE A 472 41.13 46.07 14.97
C ILE A 472 41.85 46.64 16.19
N GLY A 473 42.28 47.91 16.09
CA GLY A 473 42.97 48.63 17.16
C GLY A 473 42.02 49.32 18.14
N VAL A 474 42.44 49.49 19.38
CA VAL A 474 41.74 50.26 20.42
C VAL A 474 42.71 51.05 21.27
N ASP A 475 42.37 52.31 21.52
CA ASP A 475 43.00 53.15 22.54
C ASP A 475 42.20 53.01 23.85
N PRO A 476 42.73 52.35 24.89
CA PRO A 476 42.02 52.09 26.14
C PRO A 476 41.79 53.35 27.01
N THR A 477 42.19 54.53 26.55
CA THR A 477 41.97 55.82 27.24
C THR A 477 40.81 56.63 26.69
N ASN A 478 40.26 56.26 25.53
CA ASN A 478 39.16 56.97 24.88
C ASN A 478 37.81 56.64 25.55
N THR A 479 37.63 57.09 26.79
CA THR A 479 36.52 56.68 27.64
C THR A 479 35.19 57.31 27.23
N SER A 480 34.16 56.48 27.11
CA SER A 480 32.76 56.88 27.12
C SER A 480 32.04 56.03 28.16
N PHE A 481 31.28 56.64 29.08
CA PHE A 481 30.50 55.87 30.05
C PHE A 481 29.47 55.01 29.30
N PHE A 482 29.36 53.73 29.69
CA PHE A 482 28.46 52.79 29.04
C PHE A 482 27.70 51.94 30.06
N GLU A 483 26.43 51.75 29.77
CA GLU A 483 25.51 50.92 30.53
C GLU A 483 25.85 49.42 30.32
N PRO A 484 25.59 48.54 31.30
CA PRO A 484 25.67 47.09 31.13
C PRO A 484 24.88 46.62 29.91
N THR A 485 25.43 45.66 29.18
CA THR A 485 24.74 45.04 28.04
C THR A 485 23.92 43.86 28.55
N VAL A 486 22.62 43.91 28.30
CA VAL A 486 21.68 42.85 28.68
C VAL A 486 20.87 42.48 27.47
N HIS A 487 20.84 41.19 27.12
CA HIS A 487 20.02 40.66 26.03
C HIS A 487 19.12 39.54 26.52
N THR A 488 17.95 39.42 25.90
CA THR A 488 17.00 38.32 26.14
C THR A 488 16.92 37.46 24.89
N TYR A 489 17.23 36.16 24.99
CA TYR A 489 17.17 35.26 23.82
C TYR A 489 15.72 34.98 23.44
N ASP A 490 15.42 34.84 22.15
CA ASP A 490 14.15 34.27 21.68
C ASP A 490 14.06 32.75 21.91
N LYS A 491 15.19 32.11 22.22
CA LYS A 491 15.28 30.67 22.38
C LYS A 491 14.67 30.22 23.71
N ILE A 492 13.52 29.56 23.59
CA ILE A 492 12.75 29.04 24.72
C ILE A 492 12.36 27.57 24.48
N GLU A 493 12.47 26.74 25.52
CA GLU A 493 11.90 25.38 25.51
C GLU A 493 10.66 25.35 26.40
N VAL A 494 9.48 25.22 25.77
CA VAL A 494 8.20 25.13 26.48
C VAL A 494 7.82 23.67 26.64
N ASN A 495 7.61 23.24 27.88
CA ASN A 495 7.12 21.90 28.19
C ASN A 495 5.88 22.01 29.09
N GLY A 496 4.71 22.04 28.45
CA GLY A 496 3.43 22.17 29.12
C GLY A 496 3.33 23.47 29.91
N ASN A 497 3.36 23.35 31.24
CA ASN A 497 3.26 24.44 32.21
C ASN A 497 4.63 24.96 32.70
N THR A 498 5.72 24.62 32.01
CA THR A 498 7.07 25.10 32.34
C THR A 498 7.75 25.63 31.09
N ALA A 499 8.70 26.56 31.27
CA ALA A 499 9.50 27.07 30.17
C ALA A 499 10.94 27.37 30.60
N LEU A 500 11.92 26.86 29.86
CA LEU A 500 13.33 27.22 30.02
C LEU A 500 13.64 28.45 29.18
N ILE A 501 14.02 29.55 29.83
CA ILE A 501 14.39 30.81 29.19
C ILE A 501 15.90 31.09 29.34
N LYS A 502 16.45 31.84 28.38
CA LYS A 502 17.86 32.25 28.37
C LYS A 502 18.02 33.75 28.19
N GLY A 503 19.13 34.27 28.69
CA GLY A 503 19.47 35.69 28.70
C GLY A 503 20.98 35.87 28.76
N TYR A 504 21.43 37.07 28.46
CA TYR A 504 22.83 37.44 28.46
C TYR A 504 23.01 38.72 29.26
N ALA A 505 24.03 38.77 30.11
CA ALA A 505 24.38 39.97 30.86
C ALA A 505 25.91 40.11 30.92
N LEU A 506 26.41 41.20 30.35
CA LEU A 506 27.78 41.68 30.52
C LEU A 506 27.80 42.88 31.46
N GLY A 507 28.69 42.81 32.46
CA GLY A 507 28.98 43.97 33.29
C GLY A 507 29.63 45.10 32.48
N GLY A 508 29.18 46.33 32.71
CA GLY A 508 29.75 47.54 32.13
C GLY A 508 30.93 48.08 32.94
N SER A 509 31.01 49.40 33.07
CA SER A 509 31.98 50.06 33.96
C SER A 509 31.73 49.77 35.45
N ASP A 510 30.49 49.41 35.80
CA ASP A 510 30.07 48.95 37.13
C ASP A 510 29.85 47.43 37.11
N ASP A 511 30.27 46.73 38.16
CA ASP A 511 30.03 45.29 38.29
C ASP A 511 28.55 44.99 38.56
N VAL A 512 28.04 43.91 37.97
CA VAL A 512 26.66 43.43 38.16
C VAL A 512 26.47 42.93 39.60
N ILE A 513 25.51 43.50 40.31
CA ILE A 513 25.16 43.16 41.70
C ILE A 513 24.15 42.00 41.73
N VAL A 514 23.10 42.10 40.92
CA VAL A 514 22.06 41.07 40.78
C VAL A 514 21.54 41.05 39.35
N GLN A 515 21.21 39.87 38.84
CA GLN A 515 20.72 39.68 37.48
C GLN A 515 19.72 38.52 37.43
N GLY A 516 18.94 38.43 36.36
CA GLY A 516 17.94 37.38 36.19
C GLY A 516 16.90 37.74 35.15
N PHE A 517 15.67 37.28 35.37
CA PHE A 517 14.54 37.53 34.48
C PHE A 517 13.32 38.04 35.23
N LYS A 518 12.55 38.88 34.54
CA LYS A 518 11.16 39.19 34.90
C LYS A 518 10.22 38.56 33.90
N TYR A 519 9.09 38.02 34.35
CA TYR A 519 8.08 37.41 33.48
C TYR A 519 6.65 37.63 33.98
N TRP A 520 5.70 37.69 33.05
CA TRP A 520 4.27 37.93 33.34
C TRP A 520 3.35 37.32 32.28
N LYS A 521 2.12 37.01 32.67
CA LYS A 521 1.07 36.52 31.77
C LYS A 521 0.48 37.67 30.97
N ASN A 522 0.32 37.50 29.67
CA ASN A 522 -0.30 38.48 28.78
C ASN A 522 -1.84 38.45 28.94
N ALA A 523 -2.48 39.62 29.05
CA ALA A 523 -3.94 39.71 29.02
C ALA A 523 -4.42 39.48 27.58
N GLY A 524 -5.34 38.53 27.37
CA GLY A 524 -5.80 38.11 26.04
C GLY A 524 -6.29 39.27 25.16
N GLY A 525 -5.40 39.76 24.30
CA GLY A 525 -5.62 40.85 23.35
C GLY A 525 -4.44 40.95 22.40
N THR A 526 -4.72 40.98 21.11
CA THR A 526 -3.73 41.00 20.03
C THR A 526 -2.70 42.12 20.18
N SER A 527 -1.42 41.73 20.06
CA SER A 527 -0.27 42.52 19.61
C SER A 527 -0.36 44.03 19.85
N SER A 528 0.33 44.48 20.90
CA SER A 528 0.81 45.87 20.96
C SER A 528 2.29 45.77 21.31
N ARG A 529 3.16 46.36 20.47
CA ARG A 529 4.61 46.45 20.74
C ARG A 529 4.80 47.01 22.15
N VAL A 530 5.26 46.16 23.06
CA VAL A 530 5.61 46.50 24.43
C VAL A 530 7.02 47.11 24.36
N SER A 531 7.19 48.38 24.71
CA SER A 531 8.55 48.93 24.82
C SER A 531 9.13 48.62 26.20
N ALA A 532 10.45 48.71 26.36
CA ALA A 532 11.17 48.34 27.60
C ALA A 532 10.65 49.05 28.88
N THR A 533 9.83 50.10 28.78
CA THR A 533 9.19 50.78 29.92
C THR A 533 7.91 50.14 30.44
N ASP A 534 7.41 49.05 29.83
CA ASP A 534 6.07 48.50 30.09
C ASP A 534 6.08 47.22 30.95
N ILE A 535 7.15 46.96 31.71
CA ILE A 535 7.20 45.81 32.62
C ILE A 535 6.15 46.03 33.74
N PRO A 536 5.11 45.17 33.86
CA PRO A 536 4.05 45.41 34.82
C PRO A 536 4.55 45.19 36.25
N SER A 537 3.98 45.92 37.20
CA SER A 537 4.28 45.76 38.63
C SER A 537 3.96 44.35 39.17
N THR A 538 3.14 43.58 38.45
CA THR A 538 2.79 42.18 38.75
C THR A 538 3.78 41.16 38.21
N ALA A 539 4.84 41.58 37.50
CA ALA A 539 5.84 40.68 36.95
C ALA A 539 6.58 39.92 38.05
N LYS A 540 6.61 38.58 37.91
CA LYS A 540 7.40 37.70 38.78
C LYS A 540 8.88 37.84 38.42
N THR A 541 9.76 37.69 39.40
CA THR A 541 11.22 37.80 39.22
C THR A 541 11.87 36.47 39.57
N ILE A 542 12.83 36.03 38.75
CA ILE A 542 13.69 34.87 39.00
C ILE A 542 15.14 35.30 38.81
N GLU A 543 15.97 35.14 39.84
CA GLU A 543 17.39 35.46 39.76
C GLU A 543 18.15 34.36 39.02
N ALA A 544 19.16 34.76 38.25
CA ALA A 544 20.07 33.86 37.56
C ALA A 544 21.51 34.40 37.69
N SER A 545 22.51 33.60 37.34
CA SER A 545 23.91 34.00 37.45
C SER A 545 24.72 33.55 36.24
N GLY A 546 25.91 34.11 36.05
CA GLY A 546 26.76 33.84 34.88
C GLY A 546 26.48 34.79 33.72
N THR A 547 27.43 34.91 32.79
CA THR A 547 27.30 35.81 31.63
C THR A 547 26.15 35.39 30.70
N VAL A 548 25.94 34.07 30.54
CA VAL A 548 24.72 33.50 29.98
C VAL A 548 23.87 33.02 31.14
N MET A 549 22.71 33.65 31.30
CA MET A 549 21.71 33.32 32.31
C MET A 549 20.74 32.29 31.75
N GLU A 550 20.45 31.25 32.54
CA GLU A 550 19.38 30.29 32.24
C GLU A 550 18.46 30.18 33.45
N ALA A 551 17.15 30.14 33.22
CA ALA A 551 16.17 29.99 34.28
C ALA A 551 14.97 29.15 33.81
N ASN A 552 14.49 28.24 34.66
CA ASN A 552 13.27 27.50 34.40
C ASN A 552 12.09 28.20 35.08
N LEU A 553 11.08 28.58 34.31
CA LEU A 553 9.85 29.21 34.77
C LEU A 553 8.85 28.12 35.19
N PRO A 554 8.52 28.00 36.48
CA PRO A 554 7.55 27.00 36.96
C PRO A 554 6.12 27.54 36.92
N ASP A 555 5.15 26.62 36.99
CA ASP A 555 3.73 26.89 37.26
C ASP A 555 3.08 27.92 36.31
N LEU A 556 3.34 27.79 35.01
CA LEU A 556 2.69 28.57 33.97
C LEU A 556 1.30 28.01 33.64
N ASP A 557 0.33 28.86 33.35
CA ASP A 557 -0.98 28.41 32.91
C ASP A 557 -0.88 27.82 31.50
N TYR A 558 -1.58 26.72 31.22
CA TYR A 558 -1.72 26.17 29.86
C TYR A 558 -2.49 27.13 28.93
N ASP A 559 -2.36 26.93 27.62
CA ASP A 559 -3.08 27.68 26.58
C ASP A 559 -2.98 29.22 26.77
N SER A 560 -1.83 29.69 27.23
CA SER A 560 -1.63 31.06 27.70
C SER A 560 -0.37 31.67 27.11
N SER A 561 -0.42 32.96 26.82
CA SER A 561 0.73 33.72 26.35
C SER A 561 1.43 34.43 27.51
N TYR A 562 2.75 34.38 27.52
CA TYR A 562 3.62 35.03 28.51
C TYR A 562 4.64 35.94 27.83
N SER A 563 5.07 36.95 28.57
CA SER A 563 6.21 37.81 28.21
C SER A 563 7.30 37.69 29.26
N TYR A 564 8.55 37.85 28.84
CA TYR A 564 9.71 37.86 29.73
C TYR A 564 10.83 38.76 29.23
N VAL A 565 11.71 39.16 30.14
CA VAL A 565 12.86 40.04 29.86
C VAL A 565 14.00 39.76 30.85
N ALA A 566 15.22 39.69 30.34
CA ALA A 566 16.43 39.62 31.14
C ALA A 566 16.75 40.99 31.78
N PHE A 567 17.34 40.98 32.97
CA PHE A 567 17.79 42.21 33.64
C PHE A 567 19.13 42.03 34.33
N ALA A 568 19.87 43.14 34.47
CA ALA A 568 21.05 43.26 35.31
C ALA A 568 20.99 44.56 36.11
N THR A 569 21.26 44.48 37.41
CA THR A 569 21.29 45.63 38.32
C THR A 569 22.72 45.88 38.76
N THR A 570 23.12 47.14 38.70
CA THR A 570 24.41 47.64 39.15
C THR A 570 24.20 48.72 40.21
N SER A 571 25.29 49.33 40.68
CA SER A 571 25.24 50.50 41.56
C SER A 571 24.53 51.71 40.93
N THR A 572 24.46 51.79 39.61
CA THR A 572 23.90 52.94 38.87
C THR A 572 22.46 52.74 38.42
N GLY A 573 21.94 51.51 38.41
CA GLY A 573 20.56 51.22 38.04
C GLY A 573 20.34 49.79 37.56
N THR A 574 19.09 49.48 37.19
CA THR A 574 18.68 48.21 36.58
C THR A 574 18.47 48.41 35.08
N TYR A 575 19.14 47.58 34.30
CA TYR A 575 19.11 47.56 32.85
C TYR A 575 18.38 46.31 32.38
N TYR A 576 17.61 46.44 31.31
CA TYR A 576 16.76 45.38 30.77
C TYR A 576 17.13 45.10 29.32
N GLY A 577 17.08 43.82 28.95
CA GLY A 577 17.18 43.41 27.56
C GLY A 577 15.86 43.58 26.81
N GLU A 578 15.74 42.87 25.70
CA GLU A 578 14.55 42.86 24.85
C GLU A 578 13.40 42.11 25.54
N ILE A 579 12.17 42.58 25.39
CA ILE A 579 11.00 41.82 25.83
C ILE A 579 10.69 40.77 24.77
N LYS A 580 10.64 39.49 25.18
CA LYS A 580 10.28 38.37 24.30
C LYS A 580 8.97 37.73 24.79
N THR A 581 8.28 37.05 23.87
CA THR A 581 6.97 36.43 24.13
C THR A 581 6.95 34.96 23.76
N PHE A 582 6.21 34.15 24.50
CA PHE A 582 6.01 32.75 24.18
C PHE A 582 4.62 32.27 24.61
N ASP A 583 4.15 31.19 24.00
CA ASP A 583 2.89 30.55 24.34
C ASP A 583 3.14 29.20 25.02
N THR A 584 2.38 28.91 26.07
CA THR A 584 2.44 27.63 26.77
C THR A 584 1.74 26.53 25.97
N GLY A 585 2.12 25.28 26.25
CA GLY A 585 1.55 24.13 25.55
C GLY A 585 0.04 24.01 25.77
N ASN A 586 -0.62 23.28 24.86
CA ASN A 586 -2.02 22.95 25.01
C ASN A 586 -2.25 22.20 26.33
N ASN A 587 -3.34 22.51 27.02
CA ASN A 587 -3.71 21.76 28.22
C ASN A 587 -3.81 20.26 27.88
N PRO A 588 -3.03 19.37 28.51
CA PRO A 588 -2.96 17.95 28.16
C PRO A 588 -4.20 17.16 28.60
N THR A 589 -5.39 17.77 28.63
CA THR A 589 -6.66 17.12 28.98
C THR A 589 -6.99 15.91 28.10
N GLY A 590 -6.25 15.66 27.01
CA GLY A 590 -6.27 14.37 26.34
C GLY A 590 -7.64 13.99 25.79
N ILE A 591 -8.49 14.98 25.49
CA ILE A 591 -9.75 14.77 24.75
C ILE A 591 -9.77 15.72 23.55
N ASN A 592 -8.89 15.47 22.59
CA ASN A 592 -9.14 15.88 21.22
C ASN A 592 -9.98 14.77 20.59
N THR A 593 -11.29 15.00 20.51
CA THR A 593 -12.31 14.16 19.84
C THR A 593 -12.40 12.69 20.29
N ILE A 594 -13.46 12.37 21.05
CA ILE A 594 -13.93 10.99 21.14
C ILE A 594 -14.70 10.70 19.84
N LYS A 595 -14.10 9.99 18.89
CA LYS A 595 -14.87 9.34 17.81
C LYS A 595 -15.43 8.02 18.35
N ILE A 596 -16.75 7.95 18.46
CA ILE A 596 -17.50 6.70 18.55
C ILE A 596 -18.54 6.76 17.41
N ASP A 597 -18.49 5.78 16.50
CA ASP A 597 -19.50 5.45 15.50
C ASP A 597 -20.11 6.60 14.68
N ASN A 598 -19.29 7.24 13.84
CA ASN A 598 -19.74 8.05 12.69
C ASN A 598 -20.78 9.15 12.95
N THR A 599 -20.83 9.73 14.14
CA THR A 599 -21.51 11.01 14.38
C THR A 599 -20.64 11.94 15.20
N SER A 600 -20.37 13.14 14.67
CA SER A 600 -19.80 14.23 15.47
C SER A 600 -20.88 14.73 16.42
N THR A 601 -20.72 14.50 17.71
CA THR A 601 -21.59 15.10 18.72
C THR A 601 -20.93 16.38 19.21
N GLU A 602 -21.22 17.50 18.55
CA GLU A 602 -20.86 18.84 19.06
C GLU A 602 -21.60 19.17 20.40
N ASP A 603 -22.56 18.34 20.83
CA ASP A 603 -23.45 18.64 21.97
C ASP A 603 -23.19 17.85 23.28
N VAL A 604 -22.13 17.03 23.37
CA VAL A 604 -21.83 16.26 24.58
C VAL A 604 -20.58 16.79 25.28
N HIS A 605 -20.78 17.49 26.40
CA HIS A 605 -19.70 18.07 27.20
C HIS A 605 -19.72 17.53 28.63
N GLU A 606 -18.55 17.52 29.28
CA GLU A 606 -18.41 17.20 30.69
C GLU A 606 -19.14 18.25 31.55
N ILE A 607 -19.99 17.80 32.48
CA ILE A 607 -20.70 18.68 33.43
C ILE A 607 -20.24 18.51 34.87
N ALA A 608 -19.63 17.37 35.20
CA ALA A 608 -19.06 17.13 36.52
C ALA A 608 -18.04 15.98 36.52
N ARG A 609 -17.02 16.12 37.37
CA ARG A 609 -16.01 15.09 37.62
C ARG A 609 -16.07 14.62 39.06
N TYR A 610 -15.77 13.35 39.26
CA TYR A 610 -15.73 12.71 40.56
C TYR A 610 -14.48 11.83 40.67
N ASN A 611 -13.91 11.73 41.87
CA ASN A 611 -12.88 10.73 42.16
C ASN A 611 -13.50 9.33 42.31
N MET A 612 -12.66 8.29 42.51
CA MET A 612 -13.17 6.92 42.65
C MET A 612 -14.10 6.70 43.86
N GLN A 613 -14.05 7.58 44.87
CA GLN A 613 -14.97 7.55 46.02
C GLN A 613 -16.28 8.32 45.75
N GLY A 614 -16.49 8.84 44.53
CA GLY A 614 -17.70 9.55 44.15
C GLY A 614 -17.77 11.00 44.66
N ARG A 615 -16.65 11.57 45.13
CA ARG A 615 -16.58 12.97 45.55
C ARG A 615 -16.33 13.86 44.34
N ARG A 616 -17.13 14.93 44.19
CA ARG A 616 -16.95 15.89 43.09
C ARG A 616 -15.60 16.59 43.23
N ILE A 617 -14.87 16.68 42.13
CA ILE A 617 -13.55 17.31 42.05
C ILE A 617 -13.55 18.34 40.93
N GLU A 618 -12.85 19.46 41.13
CA GLU A 618 -12.75 20.54 40.13
C GLU A 618 -11.54 20.37 39.21
N THR A 619 -10.52 19.65 39.68
CA THR A 619 -9.30 19.31 38.93
C THR A 619 -9.14 17.78 38.82
N PRO A 620 -8.56 17.25 37.73
CA PRO A 620 -8.33 15.81 37.59
C PRO A 620 -7.29 15.32 38.61
N GLU A 621 -7.58 14.21 39.27
CA GLU A 621 -6.59 13.51 40.09
C GLU A 621 -5.82 12.50 39.22
N LYS A 622 -4.53 12.30 39.48
CA LYS A 622 -3.76 11.23 38.81
C LYS A 622 -4.37 9.86 39.16
N GLY A 623 -4.73 9.08 38.14
CA GLY A 623 -5.43 7.80 38.28
C GLY A 623 -6.84 7.78 37.65
N ILE A 624 -7.72 6.89 38.13
CA ILE A 624 -9.08 6.73 37.59
C ILE A 624 -10.00 7.84 38.13
N ASN A 625 -10.60 8.59 37.21
CA ASN A 625 -11.62 9.59 37.48
C ASN A 625 -12.94 9.17 36.82
N ILE A 626 -14.05 9.62 37.40
CA ILE A 626 -15.40 9.37 36.91
C ILE A 626 -15.95 10.69 36.37
N VAL A 627 -16.33 10.73 35.09
CA VAL A 627 -16.87 11.93 34.44
C VAL A 627 -18.34 11.71 34.13
N LYS A 628 -19.15 12.72 34.45
CA LYS A 628 -20.57 12.79 34.09
C LYS A 628 -20.74 13.77 32.93
N MET A 629 -21.37 13.29 31.87
CA MET A 629 -21.59 14.04 30.63
C MET A 629 -22.98 14.70 30.63
N SER A 630 -23.17 15.72 29.77
CA SER A 630 -24.44 16.43 29.59
C SER A 630 -25.60 15.52 29.16
N ASP A 631 -25.32 14.43 28.46
CA ASP A 631 -26.28 13.38 28.06
C ASP A 631 -26.69 12.43 29.20
N GLY A 632 -26.15 12.64 30.40
CA GLY A 632 -26.40 11.82 31.59
C GLY A 632 -25.53 10.57 31.70
N THR A 633 -24.69 10.27 30.70
CA THR A 633 -23.76 9.13 30.75
C THR A 633 -22.63 9.38 31.73
N THR A 634 -22.13 8.30 32.34
CA THR A 634 -21.00 8.33 33.26
C THR A 634 -19.86 7.48 32.69
N ARG A 635 -18.66 8.06 32.57
CA ARG A 635 -17.49 7.43 31.94
C ARG A 635 -16.33 7.38 32.93
N LYS A 636 -15.54 6.30 32.89
CA LYS A 636 -14.29 6.21 33.64
C LYS A 636 -13.15 6.63 32.73
N ILE A 637 -12.36 7.61 33.16
CA ILE A 637 -11.17 8.09 32.45
C ILE A 637 -9.94 7.85 33.31
N PHE A 638 -8.84 7.46 32.71
CA PHE A 638 -7.56 7.30 33.41
C PHE A 638 -6.66 8.48 33.09
N VAL A 639 -6.35 9.28 34.09
CA VAL A 639 -5.45 10.44 34.00
C VAL A 639 -4.05 9.98 34.40
N LYS A 640 -3.09 10.01 33.47
CA LYS A 640 -1.72 9.53 33.67
C LYS A 640 -0.85 10.46 34.51
#